data_AF-A0A212F8Q1-F1
#
_entry.id   AF-A0A212F8Q1-F1
#
_cell.length_a   1.000
_cell.length_b   1.000
_cell.length_c   1.000
_cell.angle_alpha   90.00
_cell.angle_beta   90.00
_cell.angle_gamma   90.00
#
_symmetry.space_group_name_H-M   'P 1'
#
loop_
_entity.id
_entity.type
_entity.pdbx_description
1 polymer ?
#
loop_
_entity_poly.entity_id
_entity_poly.type
_entity_poly.pdbx_seq_one_letter_code
_entity_poly.pdbx_strand_id
1 'polypeptide(L)'
;MVRVITQDTYDEVVKENIDEFDMSPEEAIKEAIDQFEAQGVDLTNIIKDLALGSGDKHLVLTTVEKLKELCSNNKNDTLIMNELEILKAECSKDIAHRVMAGKAGAYNTLIDLLDEKLKMYKHVESEENKQFIVKILNCLVALMEVQPDLLDKKGVDLIDSCLDLQNDEIIIPTLKWINECCTKHEINRQNLFATNIGKKLKILLGKNNVQQRKFSNFNVSR
;
A
#
# COMPACT_ATOMS: atom_id res chain seq x y z
N MET A 1 21.77 -3.73 -18.56
CA MET A 1 21.14 -2.82 -17.59
C MET A 1 19.97 -2.20 -18.32
N VAL A 2 18.76 -2.30 -17.78
CA VAL A 2 17.58 -1.67 -18.38
C VAL A 2 17.69 -0.15 -18.18
N ARG A 3 17.47 0.65 -19.22
CA ARG A 3 17.49 2.12 -19.12
C ARG A 3 16.15 2.56 -18.57
N VAL A 4 16.14 3.38 -17.51
CA VAL A 4 14.93 3.89 -16.87
C VAL A 4 15.02 5.41 -16.73
N ILE A 5 13.86 6.07 -16.62
CA ILE A 5 13.75 7.51 -16.35
C ILE A 5 12.90 7.77 -15.09
N THR A 6 12.88 9.01 -14.62
CA THR A 6 11.96 9.44 -13.55
C THR A 6 10.62 9.88 -14.13
N GLN A 7 9.60 9.97 -13.27
CA GLN A 7 8.33 10.58 -13.66
C GLN A 7 8.55 12.03 -14.11
N ASP A 8 9.31 12.82 -13.35
CA ASP A 8 9.57 14.23 -13.67
C ASP A 8 10.16 14.39 -15.08
N THR A 9 11.11 13.54 -15.48
CA THR A 9 11.68 13.57 -16.84
C THR A 9 10.65 13.23 -17.92
N TYR A 10 9.72 12.31 -17.64
CA TYR A 10 8.64 12.01 -18.58
C TYR A 10 7.65 13.18 -18.68
N ASP A 11 7.23 13.72 -17.53
CA ASP A 11 6.28 14.82 -17.42
C ASP A 11 6.82 16.10 -18.09
N GLU A 12 8.13 16.38 -17.95
CA GLU A 12 8.82 17.48 -18.62
C GLU A 12 8.76 17.35 -20.13
N VAL A 13 9.08 16.17 -20.70
CA VAL A 13 9.03 15.95 -22.16
C VAL A 13 7.61 16.04 -22.71
N VAL A 14 6.62 15.48 -22.00
CA VAL A 14 5.21 15.62 -22.42
C VAL A 14 4.80 17.09 -22.40
N LYS A 15 5.22 17.85 -21.38
CA LYS A 15 4.93 19.27 -21.29
C LYS A 15 5.62 20.08 -22.38
N GLU A 16 6.89 19.81 -22.69
CA GLU A 16 7.61 20.44 -23.80
C GLU A 16 6.91 20.15 -25.13
N ASN A 17 6.44 18.91 -25.35
CA ASN A 17 5.65 18.56 -26.54
C ASN A 17 4.36 19.37 -26.68
N ILE A 18 3.66 19.65 -25.57
CA ILE A 18 2.45 20.49 -25.57
C ILE A 18 2.81 21.97 -25.79
N ASP A 19 3.72 22.50 -24.98
CA ASP A 19 4.00 23.94 -24.89
C ASP A 19 4.86 24.46 -26.06
N GLU A 20 5.83 23.68 -26.53
CA GLU A 20 6.79 24.12 -27.58
C GLU A 20 6.36 23.71 -29.00
N PHE A 21 5.57 22.64 -29.12
CA PHE A 21 5.15 22.09 -30.41
C PHE A 21 3.63 22.16 -30.65
N ASP A 22 2.87 22.82 -29.76
CA ASP A 22 1.42 23.00 -29.83
C ASP A 22 0.65 21.68 -30.03
N MET A 23 1.18 20.56 -29.51
CA MET A 23 0.55 19.25 -29.63
C MET A 23 -0.66 19.13 -28.69
N SER A 24 -1.66 18.35 -29.10
CA SER A 24 -2.71 17.93 -28.17
C SER A 24 -2.12 17.03 -27.06
N PRO A 25 -2.70 16.98 -25.85
CA PRO A 25 -2.21 16.11 -24.78
C PRO A 25 -2.05 14.65 -25.19
N GLU A 26 -2.97 14.12 -26.00
CA GLU A 26 -2.91 12.75 -26.51
C GLU A 26 -1.74 12.54 -27.47
N GLU A 27 -1.47 13.50 -28.35
CA GLU A 27 -0.34 13.46 -29.28
C GLU A 27 0.99 13.59 -28.54
N ALA A 28 1.09 14.55 -27.61
CA ALA A 28 2.28 14.79 -26.80
C ALA A 28 2.69 13.55 -25.98
N ILE A 29 1.72 12.89 -25.34
CA ILE A 29 1.93 11.65 -24.60
C ILE A 29 2.43 10.54 -25.53
N LYS A 30 1.78 10.36 -26.67
CA LYS A 30 2.15 9.32 -27.63
C LYS A 30 3.57 9.53 -28.14
N GLU A 31 3.92 10.76 -28.51
CA GLU A 31 5.25 11.10 -29.00
C GLU A 31 6.33 10.91 -27.93
N ALA A 32 6.07 11.32 -26.69
CA ALA A 32 7.00 11.09 -25.58
C ALA A 32 7.24 9.58 -25.35
N ILE A 33 6.19 8.76 -25.37
CA ILE A 33 6.31 7.30 -25.26
C ILE A 33 7.17 6.74 -26.40
N ASP A 34 6.85 7.08 -27.64
CA ASP A 34 7.57 6.60 -28.83
C ASP A 34 9.06 7.02 -28.78
N GLN A 35 9.35 8.25 -28.35
CA GLN A 35 10.71 8.78 -28.21
C GLN A 35 11.53 8.03 -27.16
N PHE A 36 10.94 7.73 -25.99
CA PHE A 36 11.63 7.00 -24.93
C PHE A 36 11.81 5.52 -25.25
N GLU A 37 10.79 4.88 -25.82
CA GLU A 37 10.87 3.48 -26.24
C GLU A 37 11.88 3.27 -27.37
N ALA A 38 11.97 4.19 -28.33
CA ALA A 38 13.00 4.18 -29.39
C ALA A 38 14.44 4.29 -28.83
N GLN A 39 14.59 4.92 -27.67
CA GLN A 39 15.85 5.02 -26.93
C GLN A 39 16.14 3.81 -26.02
N GLY A 40 15.26 2.79 -26.03
CA GLY A 40 15.34 1.60 -25.20
C GLY A 40 15.05 1.86 -23.73
N VAL A 41 14.29 2.91 -23.40
CA VAL A 41 13.85 3.21 -22.04
C VAL A 41 12.67 2.32 -21.66
N ASP A 42 12.72 1.71 -20.48
CA ASP A 42 11.61 1.00 -19.86
C ASP A 42 10.72 1.99 -19.09
N LEU A 43 9.48 2.11 -19.54
CA LEU A 43 8.45 3.00 -18.99
C LEU A 43 7.49 2.29 -18.04
N THR A 44 7.77 1.06 -17.59
CA THR A 44 6.89 0.28 -16.71
C THR A 44 6.54 1.01 -15.40
N ASN A 45 7.46 1.84 -14.89
CA ASN A 45 7.29 2.60 -13.65
C ASN A 45 6.86 4.06 -13.87
N ILE A 46 6.35 4.39 -15.06
CA ILE A 46 5.92 5.74 -15.44
C ILE A 46 4.41 5.76 -15.60
N ILE A 47 3.76 6.72 -14.94
CA ILE A 47 2.33 7.00 -15.13
C ILE A 47 2.18 7.78 -16.44
N LYS A 48 1.33 7.27 -17.34
CA LYS A 48 1.17 7.78 -18.70
C LYS A 48 -0.20 8.44 -18.94
N ASP A 49 -0.96 8.70 -17.88
CA ASP A 49 -2.31 9.22 -18.00
C ASP A 49 -2.37 10.72 -18.31
N LEU A 50 -3.54 11.16 -18.76
CA LEU A 50 -3.80 12.50 -19.31
C LEU A 50 -3.78 13.65 -18.29
N ALA A 51 -3.54 13.37 -17.00
CA ALA A 51 -3.49 14.40 -15.96
C ALA A 51 -2.45 15.49 -16.24
N LEU A 52 -1.45 15.18 -17.07
CA LEU A 52 -0.36 16.08 -17.45
C LEU A 52 -0.80 17.23 -18.37
N GLY A 53 -1.87 17.05 -19.15
CA GLY A 53 -2.37 18.08 -20.08
C GLY A 53 -3.04 19.27 -19.39
N SER A 54 -3.39 19.17 -18.11
CA SER A 54 -4.05 20.24 -17.33
C SER A 54 -3.10 21.00 -16.39
N GLY A 55 -1.84 20.56 -16.25
CA GLY A 55 -0.90 21.10 -15.26
C GLY A 55 -1.18 20.65 -13.82
N ASP A 56 -2.06 19.66 -13.64
CA ASP A 56 -2.38 19.09 -12.34
C ASP A 56 -1.36 18.02 -11.94
N LYS A 57 -1.07 17.92 -10.64
CA LYS A 57 -0.27 16.81 -10.09
C LYS A 57 -1.05 15.50 -10.17
N HIS A 58 -0.34 14.39 -10.35
CA HIS A 58 -0.89 13.03 -10.25
C HIS A 58 -1.72 12.84 -8.97
N LEU A 59 -2.92 12.26 -9.10
CA LEU A 59 -3.84 12.08 -7.98
C LEU A 59 -3.16 11.35 -6.80
N VAL A 60 -2.44 10.27 -7.09
CA VAL A 60 -1.68 9.51 -6.08
C VAL A 60 -0.72 10.38 -5.28
N LEU A 61 -0.01 11.31 -5.93
CA LEU A 61 0.91 12.22 -5.26
C LEU A 61 0.14 13.20 -4.36
N THR A 62 -0.93 13.81 -4.89
CA THR A 62 -1.74 14.77 -4.12
C THR A 62 -2.41 14.11 -2.91
N THR A 63 -2.85 12.86 -3.02
CA THR A 63 -3.44 12.10 -1.92
C THR A 63 -2.41 11.79 -0.83
N VAL A 64 -1.18 11.42 -1.20
CA VAL A 64 -0.10 11.22 -0.20
C VAL A 64 0.26 12.52 0.50
N GLU A 65 0.34 13.64 -0.23
CA GLU A 65 0.57 14.97 0.35
C GLU A 65 -0.53 15.35 1.36
N LYS A 66 -1.81 15.17 0.98
CA LYS A 66 -2.97 15.42 1.86
C LYS A 66 -2.96 14.53 3.10
N LEU A 67 -2.65 13.23 2.95
CA LEU A 67 -2.54 12.32 4.10
C LEU A 67 -1.50 12.82 5.10
N LYS A 68 -0.31 13.23 4.64
CA LYS A 68 0.74 13.78 5.51
C LYS A 68 0.30 15.06 6.22
N GLU A 69 -0.40 15.94 5.51
CA GLU A 69 -0.92 17.19 6.08
C GLU A 69 -1.96 16.91 7.17
N LEU A 70 -2.94 16.04 6.89
CA LEU A 70 -3.97 15.63 7.84
C LEU A 70 -3.37 14.98 9.09
N CYS A 71 -2.34 14.14 8.93
CA CYS A 71 -1.64 13.51 10.05
C CYS A 71 -0.88 14.51 10.92
N SER A 72 -0.38 15.60 10.32
CA SER A 72 0.50 16.57 10.99
C SER A 72 -0.27 17.73 11.65
N ASN A 73 -1.35 18.20 11.00
CA ASN A 73 -1.98 19.48 11.35
C ASN A 73 -3.44 19.36 11.79
N ASN A 74 -4.21 18.45 11.18
CA ASN A 74 -5.66 18.42 11.26
C ASN A 74 -6.17 16.98 11.31
N LYS A 75 -5.86 16.29 12.42
CA LYS A 75 -6.15 14.87 12.69
C LYS A 75 -7.66 14.57 12.66
N ASN A 76 -8.24 14.65 11.48
CA ASN A 76 -9.63 14.34 11.20
C ASN A 76 -9.69 12.92 10.64
N ASP A 77 -10.09 11.99 11.50
CA ASP A 77 -10.14 10.57 11.19
C ASP A 77 -11.03 10.26 9.97
N THR A 78 -12.13 10.99 9.78
CA THR A 78 -13.03 10.79 8.63
C THR A 78 -12.34 11.17 7.32
N LEU A 79 -11.64 12.31 7.29
CA LEU A 79 -10.91 12.75 6.10
C LEU A 79 -9.74 11.81 5.80
N ILE A 80 -9.00 11.37 6.83
CA ILE A 80 -7.90 10.41 6.64
C ILE A 80 -8.46 9.09 6.09
N MET A 81 -9.56 8.58 6.61
CA MET A 81 -10.19 7.36 6.09
C MET A 81 -10.63 7.47 4.62
N ASN A 82 -11.08 8.65 4.18
CA ASN A 82 -11.41 8.89 2.78
C ASN A 82 -10.17 8.87 1.90
N GLU A 83 -9.11 9.59 2.29
CA GLU A 83 -7.85 9.62 1.54
C GLU A 83 -7.15 8.24 1.52
N LEU A 84 -7.32 7.41 2.56
CA LEU A 84 -6.84 6.02 2.55
C LEU A 84 -7.51 5.16 1.46
N GLU A 85 -8.81 5.34 1.22
CA GLU A 85 -9.51 4.62 0.15
C GLU A 85 -9.09 5.11 -1.23
N ILE A 86 -8.88 6.42 -1.40
CA ILE A 86 -8.35 6.99 -2.64
C ILE A 86 -6.94 6.44 -2.90
N LEU A 87 -6.05 6.50 -1.91
CA LEU A 87 -4.67 6.00 -2.06
C LEU A 87 -4.65 4.51 -2.42
N LYS A 88 -5.49 3.71 -1.76
CA LYS A 88 -5.62 2.28 -2.06
C LYS A 88 -6.08 2.07 -3.50
N ALA A 89 -7.07 2.83 -3.98
CA ALA A 89 -7.55 2.73 -5.35
C ALA A 89 -6.46 3.09 -6.36
N GLU A 90 -5.70 4.17 -6.12
CA GLU A 90 -4.57 4.57 -6.95
C GLU A 90 -3.47 3.51 -6.99
N CYS A 91 -3.04 2.98 -5.83
CA CYS A 91 -2.04 1.90 -5.74
C CYS A 91 -2.50 0.60 -6.42
N SER A 92 -3.80 0.38 -6.57
CA SER A 92 -4.35 -0.82 -7.22
C SER A 92 -4.38 -0.73 -8.75
N LYS A 93 -4.06 0.44 -9.35
CA LYS A 93 -4.05 0.62 -10.81
C LYS A 93 -2.91 -0.15 -11.47
N ASP A 94 -1.68 0.14 -11.07
CA ASP A 94 -0.47 -0.45 -11.63
C ASP A 94 0.75 -0.20 -10.74
N ILE A 95 1.91 -0.73 -11.17
CA ILE A 95 3.17 -0.58 -10.43
C ILE A 95 3.70 0.86 -10.43
N ALA A 96 3.44 1.66 -11.47
CA ALA A 96 3.91 3.05 -11.54
C ALA A 96 3.28 3.89 -10.42
N HIS A 97 1.97 3.73 -10.18
CA HIS A 97 1.27 4.40 -9.07
C HIS A 97 1.82 3.97 -7.71
N ARG A 98 2.13 2.68 -7.50
CA ARG A 98 2.73 2.18 -6.25
C ARG A 98 4.13 2.73 -6.01
N VAL A 99 4.96 2.74 -7.06
CA VAL A 99 6.32 3.31 -7.00
C VAL A 99 6.25 4.79 -6.68
N MET A 100 5.34 5.54 -7.31
CA MET A 100 5.14 6.96 -7.03
C MET A 100 4.68 7.19 -5.58
N ALA A 101 3.67 6.47 -5.11
CA ALA A 101 3.20 6.56 -3.72
C ALA A 101 4.33 6.24 -2.72
N GLY A 102 5.10 5.18 -2.97
CA GLY A 102 6.25 4.80 -2.16
C GLY A 102 7.31 5.89 -2.09
N LYS A 103 7.73 6.44 -3.24
CA LYS A 103 8.68 7.57 -3.31
C LYS A 103 8.15 8.84 -2.64
N ALA A 104 6.85 9.08 -2.76
CA ALA A 104 6.17 10.16 -2.07
C ALA A 104 6.07 9.93 -0.55
N GLY A 105 6.52 8.78 -0.01
CA GLY A 105 6.57 8.50 1.42
C GLY A 105 5.28 7.92 2.01
N ALA A 106 4.40 7.35 1.18
CA ALA A 106 3.15 6.74 1.62
C ALA A 106 3.37 5.66 2.70
N TYR A 107 4.41 4.83 2.54
CA TYR A 107 4.73 3.76 3.48
C TYR A 107 4.91 4.30 4.91
N ASN A 108 5.79 5.30 5.08
CA ASN A 108 6.07 5.88 6.40
C ASN A 108 4.81 6.45 7.04
N THR A 109 4.00 7.18 6.27
CA THR A 109 2.73 7.74 6.74
C THR A 109 1.75 6.65 7.19
N LEU A 110 1.60 5.57 6.41
CA LEU A 110 0.73 4.44 6.76
C LEU A 110 1.23 3.68 8.00
N ILE A 111 2.54 3.49 8.13
CA ILE A 111 3.16 2.82 9.28
C ILE A 111 2.98 3.63 10.57
N ASP A 112 3.15 4.95 10.50
CA ASP A 112 2.93 5.84 11.65
C ASP A 112 1.47 5.85 12.08
N LEU A 113 0.54 5.93 11.12
CA LEU A 113 -0.90 5.82 11.39
C LEU A 113 -1.27 4.47 12.01
N LEU A 114 -0.71 3.37 11.49
CA LEU A 114 -0.98 2.03 12.00
C LEU A 114 -0.52 1.89 13.45
N ASP A 115 0.68 2.35 13.77
CA ASP A 115 1.22 2.35 15.13
C ASP A 115 0.34 3.15 16.10
N GLU A 116 -0.08 4.36 15.71
CA GLU A 116 -0.98 5.20 16.51
C GLU A 116 -2.32 4.50 16.77
N LYS A 117 -2.99 4.01 15.73
CA LYS A 117 -4.32 3.38 15.87
C LYS A 117 -4.25 2.04 16.61
N LEU A 118 -3.19 1.26 16.43
CA LEU A 118 -2.97 0.04 17.21
C LEU A 118 -2.78 0.31 18.70
N LYS A 119 -2.01 1.35 19.06
CA LYS A 119 -1.85 1.75 20.47
C LYS A 119 -3.19 2.13 21.10
N MET A 120 -4.01 2.90 20.38
CA MET A 120 -5.36 3.27 20.83
C MET A 120 -6.25 2.03 20.99
N TYR A 121 -6.28 1.14 19.99
CA TYR A 121 -7.09 -0.07 20.01
C TYR A 121 -6.70 -1.05 21.13
N LYS A 122 -5.39 -1.19 21.41
CA LYS A 122 -4.89 -2.02 22.51
C LYS A 122 -5.26 -1.46 23.90
N HIS A 123 -5.45 -0.15 24.01
CA HIS A 123 -5.86 0.48 25.26
C HIS A 123 -7.38 0.37 25.47
N VAL A 124 -8.17 0.67 24.44
CA VAL A 124 -9.63 0.49 24.42
C VAL A 124 -10.02 -0.04 23.05
N GLU A 125 -10.53 -1.28 23.03
CA GLU A 125 -11.09 -1.85 21.82
C GLU A 125 -12.31 -1.03 21.39
N SER A 126 -12.24 -0.45 20.19
CA SER A 126 -13.35 0.29 19.58
C SER A 126 -13.54 -0.14 18.13
N GLU A 127 -14.80 -0.20 17.71
CA GLU A 127 -15.17 -0.54 16.35
C GLU A 127 -14.58 0.44 15.34
N GLU A 128 -14.55 1.73 15.69
CA GLU A 128 -13.96 2.79 14.87
C GLU A 128 -12.46 2.58 14.64
N ASN A 129 -11.67 2.35 15.71
CA ASN A 129 -10.23 2.10 15.57
C ASN A 129 -9.97 0.79 14.80
N LYS A 130 -10.79 -0.25 15.02
CA LYS A 130 -10.70 -1.51 14.27
C LYS A 130 -10.88 -1.25 12.77
N GLN A 131 -11.94 -0.55 12.37
CA GLN A 131 -12.21 -0.21 10.97
C GLN A 131 -11.08 0.63 10.36
N PHE A 132 -10.53 1.56 11.13
CA PHE A 132 -9.38 2.37 10.72
C PHE A 132 -8.15 1.49 10.47
N ILE A 133 -7.78 0.62 11.41
CA ILE A 133 -6.66 -0.33 11.28
C ILE A 133 -6.83 -1.19 10.03
N VAL A 134 -8.03 -1.74 9.81
CA VAL A 134 -8.33 -2.57 8.63
C VAL A 134 -8.14 -1.79 7.34
N LYS A 135 -8.57 -0.52 7.27
CA LYS A 135 -8.35 0.35 6.10
C LYS A 135 -6.87 0.61 5.85
N ILE A 136 -6.09 0.91 6.90
CA ILE A 136 -4.63 1.11 6.78
C ILE A 136 -3.95 -0.15 6.25
N LEU A 137 -4.28 -1.33 6.82
CA LEU A 137 -3.70 -2.60 6.40
C LEU A 137 -4.05 -2.94 4.94
N ASN A 138 -5.28 -2.71 4.51
CA ASN A 138 -5.67 -2.91 3.11
C ASN A 138 -4.95 -1.95 2.17
N CYS A 139 -4.68 -0.71 2.61
CA CYS A 139 -3.89 0.26 1.86
C CYS A 139 -2.41 -0.17 1.77
N LEU A 140 -1.83 -0.69 2.86
CA LEU A 140 -0.47 -1.27 2.86
C LEU A 140 -0.34 -2.47 1.91
N VAL A 141 -1.34 -3.36 1.89
CA VAL A 141 -1.39 -4.48 0.93
C VAL A 141 -1.37 -3.96 -0.51
N ALA A 142 -2.23 -3.00 -0.85
CA ALA A 142 -2.27 -2.42 -2.18
C ALA A 142 -0.97 -1.70 -2.53
N LEU A 143 -0.37 -0.93 -1.62
CA LEU A 143 0.89 -0.22 -1.84
C LEU A 143 2.07 -1.17 -2.09
N MET A 144 2.12 -2.29 -1.37
CA MET A 144 3.28 -3.18 -1.38
C MET A 144 3.16 -4.36 -2.35
N GLU A 145 2.05 -4.46 -3.08
CA GLU A 145 1.90 -5.46 -4.13
C GLU A 145 3.01 -5.31 -5.18
N VAL A 146 3.84 -6.34 -5.35
CA VAL A 146 5.03 -6.32 -6.23
C VAL A 146 6.12 -5.30 -5.81
N GLN A 147 5.98 -4.62 -4.66
CA GLN A 147 6.99 -3.72 -4.09
C GLN A 147 7.30 -4.04 -2.61
N PRO A 148 7.82 -5.25 -2.32
CA PRO A 148 8.04 -5.71 -0.95
C PRO A 148 9.20 -4.99 -0.22
N ASP A 149 10.06 -4.30 -0.98
CA ASP A 149 11.29 -3.67 -0.48
C ASP A 149 11.04 -2.50 0.47
N LEU A 150 9.80 -2.01 0.54
CA LEU A 150 9.40 -0.98 1.51
C LEU A 150 9.41 -1.49 2.96
N LEU A 151 9.36 -2.80 3.20
CA LEU A 151 9.25 -3.34 4.56
C LEU A 151 10.51 -3.02 5.38
N ASP A 152 10.34 -2.25 6.44
CA ASP A 152 11.39 -1.97 7.41
C ASP A 152 11.17 -2.72 8.74
N LYS A 153 12.07 -2.46 9.70
CA LYS A 153 12.00 -3.06 11.04
C LYS A 153 10.72 -2.67 11.79
N LYS A 154 10.26 -1.43 11.66
CA LYS A 154 9.03 -0.95 12.30
C LYS A 154 7.81 -1.68 11.74
N GLY A 155 7.75 -1.89 10.42
CA GLY A 155 6.72 -2.69 9.78
C GLY A 155 6.69 -4.13 10.29
N VAL A 156 7.85 -4.78 10.44
CA VAL A 156 7.95 -6.13 11.03
C VAL A 156 7.38 -6.17 12.45
N ASP A 157 7.68 -5.17 13.28
CA ASP A 157 7.21 -5.11 14.67
C ASP A 157 5.69 -4.83 14.76
N LEU A 158 5.15 -4.04 13.82
CA LEU A 158 3.70 -3.81 13.72
C LEU A 158 2.95 -5.04 13.21
N ILE A 159 3.51 -5.79 12.26
CA ILE A 159 2.96 -7.09 11.84
C ILE A 159 2.86 -8.02 13.05
N ASP A 160 3.94 -8.14 13.83
CA ASP A 160 3.96 -8.98 15.02
C ASP A 160 2.89 -8.55 16.05
N SER A 161 2.75 -7.23 16.24
CA SER A 161 1.72 -6.61 17.08
C SER A 161 0.28 -6.86 16.63
N CYS A 162 0.01 -6.84 15.32
CA CYS A 162 -1.30 -7.13 14.75
C CYS A 162 -1.68 -8.61 14.95
N LEU A 163 -0.72 -9.52 14.80
CA LEU A 163 -0.95 -10.95 14.98
C LEU A 163 -1.21 -11.36 16.44
N ASP A 164 -0.81 -10.53 17.41
CA ASP A 164 -1.15 -10.74 18.83
C ASP A 164 -2.60 -10.37 19.16
N LEU A 165 -3.28 -9.64 18.27
CA LEU A 165 -4.70 -9.31 18.46
C LEU A 165 -5.55 -10.56 18.24
N GLN A 166 -6.62 -10.71 19.03
CA GLN A 166 -7.57 -11.82 18.86
C GLN A 166 -8.75 -11.42 17.95
N ASN A 167 -8.47 -10.65 16.89
CA ASN A 167 -9.48 -10.13 15.99
C ASN A 167 -9.18 -10.54 14.54
N ASP A 168 -10.03 -11.40 13.97
CA ASP A 168 -9.83 -11.95 12.64
C ASP A 168 -9.93 -10.88 11.54
N GLU A 169 -10.72 -9.81 11.75
CA GLU A 169 -10.83 -8.70 10.79
C GLU A 169 -9.52 -7.94 10.64
N ILE A 170 -8.68 -7.89 11.69
CA ILE A 170 -7.33 -7.30 11.64
C ILE A 170 -6.28 -8.34 11.21
N ILE A 171 -6.39 -9.58 11.69
CA ILE A 171 -5.43 -10.65 11.37
C ILE A 171 -5.43 -10.95 9.87
N ILE A 172 -6.60 -11.09 9.24
CA ILE A 172 -6.70 -11.44 7.81
C ILE A 172 -5.94 -10.46 6.90
N PRO A 173 -6.17 -9.13 6.94
CA PRO A 173 -5.41 -8.20 6.12
C PRO A 173 -3.93 -8.12 6.55
N THR A 174 -3.60 -8.36 7.81
CA THR A 174 -2.18 -8.51 8.24
C THR A 174 -1.51 -9.69 7.54
N LEU A 175 -2.18 -10.84 7.44
CA LEU A 175 -1.66 -12.01 6.72
C LEU A 175 -1.49 -11.76 5.22
N LYS A 176 -2.41 -10.99 4.60
CA LYS A 176 -2.24 -10.53 3.22
C LYS A 176 -1.00 -9.64 3.08
N TRP A 177 -0.79 -8.73 4.01
CA TRP A 177 0.40 -7.86 3.99
C TRP A 177 1.70 -8.65 4.14
N ILE A 178 1.73 -9.66 5.03
CA ILE A 178 2.84 -10.61 5.14
C ILE A 178 3.09 -11.33 3.82
N ASN A 179 2.03 -11.78 3.14
CA ASN A 179 2.13 -12.47 1.86
C ASN A 179 2.83 -11.61 0.79
N GLU A 180 2.41 -10.35 0.67
CA GLU A 180 3.03 -9.40 -0.26
C GLU A 180 4.51 -9.17 0.06
N CYS A 181 4.84 -9.00 1.34
CA CYS A 181 6.21 -8.81 1.78
C CYS A 181 7.11 -10.03 1.55
N CYS A 182 6.55 -11.25 1.53
CA CYS A 182 7.32 -12.49 1.53
C CYS A 182 7.47 -13.16 0.17
N THR A 183 6.52 -13.02 -0.76
CA THR A 183 6.40 -13.93 -1.92
C THR A 183 7.65 -13.93 -2.82
N LYS A 184 8.33 -12.79 -2.98
CA LYS A 184 9.54 -12.66 -3.81
C LYS A 184 10.74 -12.01 -3.11
N HIS A 185 10.69 -11.82 -1.78
CA HIS A 185 11.74 -11.11 -1.05
C HIS A 185 12.32 -11.94 0.11
N GLU A 186 13.47 -12.57 -0.11
CA GLU A 186 14.12 -13.48 0.85
C GLU A 186 14.51 -12.79 2.16
N ILE A 187 15.02 -11.56 2.09
CA ILE A 187 15.42 -10.80 3.29
C ILE A 187 14.19 -10.52 4.17
N ASN A 188 13.04 -10.22 3.57
CA ASN A 188 11.80 -10.02 4.34
C ASN A 188 11.34 -11.30 5.01
N ARG A 189 11.44 -12.44 4.31
CA ARG A 189 11.14 -13.75 4.90
C ARG A 189 12.02 -13.99 6.13
N GLN A 190 13.33 -13.80 6.01
CA GLN A 190 14.25 -14.00 7.13
C GLN A 190 13.94 -13.06 8.30
N ASN A 191 13.72 -11.77 8.03
CA ASN A 191 13.38 -10.78 9.06
C ASN A 191 12.07 -11.11 9.78
N LEU A 192 11.05 -11.53 9.05
CA LEU A 192 9.77 -11.96 9.64
C LEU A 192 9.93 -13.27 10.42
N PHE A 193 10.62 -14.28 9.88
CA PHE A 193 10.85 -15.55 10.57
C PHE A 193 11.76 -15.43 11.80
N ALA A 194 12.62 -14.42 11.86
CA ALA A 194 13.42 -14.11 13.05
C ALA A 194 12.57 -13.59 14.22
N THR A 195 11.32 -13.21 13.98
CA THR A 195 10.32 -12.95 15.03
C THR A 195 9.68 -14.26 15.53
N ASN A 196 8.56 -14.20 16.27
CA ASN A 196 7.79 -15.38 16.66
C ASN A 196 6.64 -15.71 15.69
N ILE A 197 6.64 -15.15 14.47
CA ILE A 197 5.55 -15.30 13.51
C ILE A 197 5.18 -16.76 13.22
N GLY A 198 6.15 -17.67 13.10
CA GLY A 198 5.88 -19.09 12.84
C GLY A 198 5.06 -19.76 13.93
N LYS A 199 5.28 -19.40 15.20
CA LYS A 199 4.45 -19.89 16.33
C LYS A 199 3.05 -19.29 16.27
N LYS A 200 2.93 -18.00 15.99
CA LYS A 200 1.63 -17.29 15.87
C LYS A 200 0.78 -17.88 14.75
N LEU A 201 1.35 -18.11 13.58
CA LEU A 201 0.67 -18.76 12.45
C LEU A 201 0.18 -20.18 12.81
N LYS A 202 1.00 -20.97 13.52
CA LYS A 202 0.60 -22.30 13.99
C LYS A 202 -0.59 -22.25 14.95
N ILE A 203 -0.63 -21.27 15.85
CA ILE A 203 -1.76 -21.05 16.76
C ILE A 203 -3.02 -20.69 15.97
N LEU A 204 -2.92 -19.78 14.98
CA LEU A 204 -4.05 -19.38 14.13
C LEU A 204 -4.64 -20.58 13.35
N LEU A 205 -3.78 -21.42 12.76
CA LEU A 205 -4.22 -22.67 12.10
C LEU A 205 -4.89 -23.64 13.08
N GLY A 206 -4.46 -23.65 14.35
CA GLY A 206 -5.05 -24.46 15.41
C GLY A 206 -6.45 -24.00 15.86
N LYS A 207 -6.76 -22.69 15.79
CA LYS A 207 -8.06 -22.13 16.20
C LYS A 207 -9.23 -22.73 15.39
N ASN A 208 -9.05 -22.89 14.07
CA ASN A 208 -10.07 -23.46 13.18
C ASN A 208 -10.39 -24.93 13.49
N ASN A 209 -9.40 -25.70 13.93
CA ASN A 209 -9.59 -27.11 14.29
C ASN A 209 -10.42 -27.30 15.57
N VAL A 210 -10.42 -26.32 16.49
CA VAL A 210 -11.20 -26.39 17.74
C VAL A 210 -12.65 -25.98 17.52
N GLN A 211 -12.91 -24.96 16.68
CA GLN A 211 -14.28 -24.58 16.33
C GLN A 211 -15.01 -25.68 15.55
N GLN A 212 -14.36 -26.31 14.55
CA GLN A 212 -14.96 -27.43 13.80
C GLN A 212 -15.26 -28.67 14.67
N ARG A 213 -14.46 -28.95 15.70
CA ARG A 213 -14.71 -30.03 16.67
C ARG A 213 -15.88 -29.75 17.62
N LYS A 214 -16.16 -28.48 17.93
CA LYS A 214 -17.35 -28.12 18.73
C LYS A 214 -18.64 -28.30 17.94
N PHE A 215 -18.68 -27.97 16.65
CA PHE A 215 -19.87 -28.16 15.81
C PHE A 215 -20.18 -29.63 15.49
N SER A 216 -19.15 -30.49 15.37
CA SER A 216 -19.34 -31.92 15.12
C SER A 216 -19.88 -32.69 16.34
N ASN A 217 -19.61 -32.21 17.56
CA ASN A 217 -20.13 -32.83 18.79
C ASN A 217 -21.57 -32.43 19.15
N PHE A 218 -22.15 -31.42 18.49
CA PHE A 218 -23.56 -31.02 18.72
C PHE A 218 -24.57 -31.73 17.79
N ASN A 219 -24.10 -32.44 16.75
CA ASN A 219 -24.96 -33.14 15.78
C ASN A 219 -25.11 -34.65 16.04
N VAL A 220 -24.69 -35.16 17.21
CA VAL A 220 -24.80 -36.60 17.56
C VAL A 220 -25.85 -36.87 18.65
N SER A 221 -26.68 -35.88 18.99
CA SER A 221 -27.73 -36.03 20.00
C SER A 221 -29.08 -35.51 19.48
N ARG A 222 -29.67 -36.22 18.52
CA ARG A 222 -31.13 -36.27 18.28
C ARG A 222 -31.49 -37.42 17.36
#